data_AF-A0A813ERW9-F1
#
_entry.id   AF-A0A813ERW9-F1
#
_cell.length_a   1.000
_cell.length_b   1.000
_cell.length_c   1.000
_cell.angle_alpha   90.00
_cell.angle_beta   90.00
_cell.angle_gamma   90.00
#
_symmetry.space_group_name_H-M   'P 1'
#
loop_
_entity.id
_entity.type
_entity.pdbx_description
1 polymer ?
#
loop_
_entity_poly.entity_id
_entity_poly.type
_entity_poly.pdbx_seq_one_letter_code
_entity_poly.pdbx_strand_id
1 'polypeptide(L)'
;ESEFKYGKGYYMKSTDLWLTSVWSIGWSGTEVAFPDSGTLGSPALIDSGSSLLVLAPDIYDRLLEELRWRFTGCKDMPEQQIISCQCPPAQDLSRIPTLVINMIDEQDKQFSLCMSPDEYILESIDPIDGSTTCVPSIQRGSMTFMRSFYVNF
;
A
#
# COMPACT_ATOMS: atom_id res chain seq x y z
N GLU A 1 10.42 -6.67 -25.69
CA GLU A 1 9.48 -5.97 -24.79
C GLU A 1 9.84 -4.51 -24.70
N SER A 2 8.87 -3.61 -24.56
CA SER A 2 9.15 -2.20 -24.23
C SER A 2 9.24 -2.08 -22.72
N GLU A 3 10.42 -1.67 -22.25
CA GLU A 3 10.77 -1.40 -20.85
C GLU A 3 9.70 -0.50 -20.20
N PHE A 4 8.96 -1.04 -19.21
CA PHE A 4 7.89 -0.31 -18.54
C PHE A 4 8.49 0.73 -17.61
N LYS A 5 8.28 2.02 -17.89
CA LYS A 5 8.77 3.11 -17.05
C LYS A 5 7.65 3.62 -16.14
N TYR A 6 7.86 3.45 -14.85
CA TYR A 6 6.97 4.00 -13.83
C TYR A 6 7.14 5.51 -13.77
N GLY A 7 6.06 6.25 -14.02
CA GLY A 7 6.00 7.68 -13.77
C GLY A 7 6.30 8.58 -14.97
N LYS A 8 5.91 9.85 -14.85
CA LYS A 8 6.08 10.82 -15.92
C LYS A 8 7.53 11.31 -16.00
N GLY A 9 8.12 11.20 -17.19
CA GLY A 9 9.52 11.56 -17.45
C GLY A 9 9.92 13.02 -17.14
N TYR A 10 8.99 13.94 -16.83
CA TYR A 10 9.33 15.30 -16.41
C TYR A 10 10.02 15.36 -15.03
N TYR A 11 9.54 14.56 -14.05
CA TYR A 11 10.15 14.51 -12.71
C TYR A 11 11.39 13.61 -12.68
N MET A 12 11.35 12.49 -13.40
CA MET A 12 12.43 11.48 -13.40
C MET A 12 13.73 11.97 -14.04
N LYS A 13 13.69 13.01 -14.90
CA LYS A 13 14.90 13.56 -15.55
C LYS A 13 15.88 14.24 -14.59
N SER A 14 15.48 14.49 -13.34
CA SER A 14 16.23 15.31 -12.39
C SER A 14 16.63 14.58 -11.11
N THR A 15 16.35 13.28 -11.00
CA THR A 15 16.54 12.52 -9.75
C THR A 15 16.90 11.07 -10.03
N ASP A 16 17.81 10.50 -9.22
CA ASP A 16 18.18 9.07 -9.23
C ASP A 16 17.15 8.19 -8.49
N LEU A 17 15.93 8.72 -8.28
CA LEU A 17 14.87 8.09 -7.51
C LEU A 17 13.81 7.52 -8.45
N TRP A 18 13.31 6.33 -8.13
CA TRP A 18 12.22 5.67 -8.85
C TRP A 18 10.88 6.29 -8.46
N LEU A 19 10.55 7.43 -9.07
CA LEU A 19 9.29 8.13 -8.81
C LEU A 19 8.18 7.68 -9.75
N THR A 20 6.96 7.65 -9.24
CA THR A 20 5.76 7.37 -10.02
C THR A 20 4.59 8.26 -9.64
N SER A 21 3.53 8.19 -10.43
CA SER A 21 2.33 9.01 -10.32
C SER A 21 1.16 8.12 -9.93
N VAL A 22 0.61 8.32 -8.73
CA VAL A 22 -0.55 7.60 -8.21
C VAL A 22 -1.79 8.46 -8.40
N TRP A 23 -2.81 7.93 -9.08
CA TRP A 23 -4.11 8.58 -9.24
C TRP A 23 -5.05 8.34 -8.06
N SER A 24 -5.11 7.10 -7.59
CA SER A 24 -5.90 6.73 -6.43
C SER A 24 -5.29 5.55 -5.69
N ILE A 25 -5.65 5.42 -4.42
CA ILE A 25 -5.32 4.27 -3.58
C ILE A 25 -6.48 3.92 -2.67
N GLY A 26 -6.74 2.64 -2.49
CA GLY A 26 -7.51 2.14 -1.35
C GLY A 26 -8.05 0.75 -1.58
N TRP A 27 -9.04 0.37 -0.79
CA TRP A 27 -9.62 -0.96 -0.87
C TRP A 27 -10.52 -1.10 -2.08
N SER A 28 -10.54 -2.26 -2.71
CA SER A 28 -11.43 -2.56 -3.85
C SER A 28 -12.86 -2.08 -3.57
N GLY A 29 -13.32 -1.10 -4.37
CA GLY A 29 -14.64 -0.45 -4.23
C GLY A 29 -14.70 0.83 -3.38
N THR A 30 -13.63 1.23 -2.69
CA THR A 30 -13.59 2.38 -1.75
C THR A 30 -12.29 3.18 -1.81
N GLU A 31 -11.77 3.40 -3.01
CA GLU A 31 -10.52 4.12 -3.22
C GLU A 31 -10.62 5.64 -2.96
N VAL A 32 -9.48 6.24 -2.63
CA VAL A 32 -9.29 7.69 -2.50
C VAL A 32 -8.55 8.18 -3.73
N ALA A 33 -9.20 9.02 -4.54
CA ALA A 33 -8.55 9.68 -5.66
C ALA A 33 -7.79 10.94 -5.20
N PHE A 34 -6.76 11.32 -5.97
CA PHE A 34 -5.95 12.53 -5.77
C PHE A 34 -6.21 13.56 -6.89
N PRO A 35 -7.46 14.05 -7.06
CA PRO A 35 -7.80 14.94 -8.18
C PRO A 35 -7.10 16.31 -8.07
N ASP A 36 -6.77 16.75 -6.86
CA ASP A 36 -6.10 18.03 -6.60
C ASP A 36 -4.68 18.07 -7.19
N SER A 37 -4.07 16.90 -7.41
CA SER A 37 -2.77 16.77 -8.10
C SER A 37 -2.90 16.80 -9.62
N GLY A 38 -4.11 17.01 -10.15
CA GLY A 38 -4.42 17.16 -11.57
C GLY A 38 -4.05 15.92 -12.39
N THR A 39 -3.66 16.13 -13.65
CA THR A 39 -3.26 15.03 -14.55
C THR A 39 -2.03 14.28 -14.06
N LEU A 40 -1.28 14.81 -13.09
CA LEU A 40 0.00 14.29 -12.62
C LEU A 40 -0.16 13.26 -11.49
N GLY A 41 -1.31 13.23 -10.80
CA GLY A 41 -1.51 12.39 -9.63
C GLY A 41 -0.58 12.75 -8.46
N SER A 42 -0.72 12.03 -7.35
CA SER A 42 0.20 12.15 -6.22
C SER A 42 1.55 11.50 -6.56
N PRO A 43 2.69 12.18 -6.35
CA PRO A 43 3.99 11.55 -6.48
C PRO A 43 4.15 10.46 -5.41
N ALA A 44 4.75 9.34 -5.79
CA ALA A 44 5.13 8.26 -4.87
C ALA A 44 6.52 7.73 -5.23
N LEU A 45 7.31 7.37 -4.22
CA LEU A 45 8.60 6.70 -4.40
C LEU A 45 8.40 5.19 -4.42
N ILE A 46 9.01 4.50 -5.38
CA ILE A 46 9.13 3.04 -5.40
C ILE A 46 10.46 2.69 -4.73
N ASP A 47 10.39 1.98 -3.61
CA ASP A 47 11.56 1.56 -2.84
C ASP A 47 11.53 0.06 -2.57
N SER A 48 12.53 -0.66 -3.09
CA SER A 48 12.71 -2.09 -2.87
C SER A 48 13.39 -2.43 -1.54
N GLY A 49 14.00 -1.45 -0.88
CA GLY A 49 14.58 -1.59 0.45
C GLY A 49 13.56 -1.52 1.57
N SER A 50 12.34 -1.03 1.30
CA SER A 50 11.27 -0.97 2.28
C SER A 50 10.40 -2.24 2.25
N SER A 51 10.12 -2.79 3.44
CA SER A 51 9.15 -3.89 3.60
C SER A 51 7.71 -3.41 3.76
N LEU A 52 7.49 -2.11 3.97
CA LEU A 52 6.19 -1.52 4.29
C LEU A 52 5.80 -0.48 3.23
N LEU A 53 4.50 -0.40 2.93
CA LEU A 53 3.90 0.74 2.25
C LEU A 53 3.76 1.89 3.24
N VAL A 54 4.47 2.97 2.99
CA VAL A 54 4.39 4.15 3.85
C VAL A 54 3.39 5.10 3.20
N LEU A 55 2.39 5.56 3.94
CA LEU A 55 1.30 6.34 3.41
C LEU A 55 1.24 7.70 4.07
N ALA A 56 0.80 8.72 3.32
CA ALA A 56 0.46 10.01 3.89
C ALA A 56 -0.60 9.83 5.00
N PRO A 57 -0.61 10.69 6.03
CA PRO A 57 -1.37 10.43 7.25
C PRO A 57 -2.87 10.25 7.04
N ASP A 58 -3.47 11.06 6.16
CA ASP A 58 -4.88 11.02 5.81
C ASP A 58 -5.28 9.75 5.06
N ILE A 59 -4.44 9.29 4.13
CA ILE A 59 -4.62 8.01 3.43
C ILE A 59 -4.50 6.87 4.42
N TYR A 60 -3.43 6.88 5.23
CA TYR A 60 -3.17 5.86 6.24
C TYR A 60 -4.37 5.70 7.18
N ASP A 61 -4.83 6.80 7.78
CA ASP A 61 -5.91 6.79 8.76
C ASP A 61 -7.20 6.21 8.13
N ARG A 62 -7.51 6.57 6.87
CA ARG A 62 -8.69 6.07 6.15
C ARG A 62 -8.59 4.59 5.78
N LEU A 63 -7.43 4.11 5.32
CA LEU A 63 -7.26 2.70 5.00
C LEU A 63 -7.28 1.84 6.26
N LEU A 64 -6.69 2.34 7.34
CA LEU A 64 -6.62 1.64 8.62
C LEU A 64 -7.99 1.49 9.28
N GLU A 65 -8.85 2.51 9.18
CA GLU A 65 -10.22 2.46 9.72
C GLU A 65 -11.02 1.28 9.15
N GLU A 66 -10.96 1.07 7.84
CA GLU A 66 -11.62 -0.06 7.18
C GLU A 66 -11.02 -1.41 7.59
N LEU A 67 -9.70 -1.51 7.76
CA LEU A 67 -9.08 -2.73 8.27
C LEU A 67 -9.49 -2.99 9.73
N ARG A 68 -9.50 -1.98 10.59
CA ARG A 68 -9.93 -2.12 11.99
C ARG A 68 -11.39 -2.57 12.11
N TRP A 69 -12.23 -2.24 11.14
CA TRP A 69 -13.61 -2.74 11.07
C TRP A 69 -13.67 -4.24 10.73
N ARG A 70 -12.76 -4.74 9.89
CA ARG A 70 -12.74 -6.13 9.42
C ARG A 70 -11.94 -7.08 10.33
N PHE A 71 -10.94 -6.55 11.02
CA PHE A 71 -10.11 -7.28 11.96
C PHE A 71 -10.63 -7.15 13.40
N THR A 72 -10.30 -8.12 14.24
CA THR A 72 -10.66 -8.10 15.66
C THR A 72 -9.40 -8.07 16.54
N GLY A 73 -9.55 -7.64 17.80
CA GLY A 73 -8.45 -7.65 18.76
C GLY A 73 -7.27 -6.75 18.40
N CYS A 74 -7.49 -5.71 17.58
CA CYS A 74 -6.43 -4.80 17.15
C CYS A 74 -5.84 -3.98 18.31
N LYS A 75 -4.52 -3.86 18.31
CA LYS A 75 -3.72 -3.08 19.26
C LYS A 75 -2.77 -2.17 18.48
N ASP A 76 -2.69 -0.93 18.91
CA ASP A 76 -1.71 0.03 18.40
C ASP A 76 -0.35 -0.26 19.03
N MET A 77 0.69 -0.27 18.20
CA MET A 77 2.09 -0.38 18.62
C MET A 77 2.76 0.97 18.36
N PRO A 78 2.60 1.95 19.27
CA PRO A 78 2.96 3.35 19.02
C PRO A 78 4.45 3.56 18.75
N GLU A 79 5.32 2.74 19.35
CA GLU A 79 6.78 2.79 19.11
C GLU A 79 7.15 2.44 17.67
N GLN A 80 6.35 1.58 17.01
CA GLN A 80 6.58 1.10 15.65
C GLN A 80 5.66 1.77 14.62
N GLN A 81 4.66 2.53 15.08
CA GLN A 81 3.62 3.16 14.24
C GLN A 81 2.88 2.17 13.34
N ILE A 82 2.71 0.94 13.84
CA ILE A 82 1.95 -0.13 13.19
C ILE A 82 0.78 -0.56 14.06
N ILE A 83 -0.14 -1.31 13.45
CA ILE A 83 -1.19 -2.01 14.17
C ILE A 83 -0.96 -3.51 14.10
N SER A 84 -1.38 -4.20 15.15
CA SER A 84 -1.32 -5.63 15.28
C SER A 84 -2.72 -6.12 15.65
N CYS A 85 -3.28 -7.05 14.88
CA CYS A 85 -4.63 -7.58 15.09
C CYS A 85 -4.60 -9.10 15.19
N GLN A 86 -5.68 -9.70 15.71
CA GLN A 86 -5.83 -11.15 15.60
C GLN A 86 -6.09 -11.52 14.13
N CYS A 87 -5.39 -12.54 13.64
CA CYS A 87 -5.65 -13.02 12.29
C CYS A 87 -7.07 -13.61 12.21
N PRO A 88 -7.84 -13.27 11.16
CA PRO A 88 -9.11 -13.95 10.94
C PRO A 88 -8.84 -15.43 10.61
N PRO A 89 -9.82 -16.32 10.83
CA PRO A 89 -9.68 -17.72 10.42
C PRO A 89 -9.30 -17.82 8.94
N ALA A 90 -8.46 -18.79 8.56
CA ALA A 90 -7.92 -18.91 7.19
C ALA A 90 -8.99 -18.96 6.07
N GLN A 91 -10.23 -19.34 6.39
CA GLN A 91 -11.37 -19.38 5.47
C GLN A 91 -12.05 -17.99 5.28
N ASP A 92 -11.69 -17.00 6.08
CA ASP A 92 -12.32 -15.67 6.14
C ASP A 92 -11.47 -14.56 5.51
N LEU A 93 -10.27 -14.88 4.97
CA LEU A 93 -9.44 -13.93 4.22
C LEU A 93 -10.16 -13.38 2.98
N SER A 94 -11.16 -14.10 2.45
CA SER A 94 -12.02 -13.63 1.36
C SER A 94 -12.82 -12.36 1.70
N ARG A 95 -13.01 -12.06 2.98
CA ARG A 95 -13.65 -10.82 3.45
C ARG A 95 -12.70 -9.64 3.56
N ILE A 96 -11.39 -9.88 3.43
CA ILE A 96 -10.40 -8.81 3.44
C ILE A 96 -10.28 -8.25 2.02
N PRO A 97 -10.34 -6.93 1.83
CA PRO A 97 -10.38 -6.36 0.49
C PRO A 97 -8.99 -6.36 -0.15
N THR A 98 -8.93 -6.49 -1.46
CA THR A 98 -7.71 -6.20 -2.23
C THR A 98 -7.34 -4.72 -2.09
N LEU A 99 -6.06 -4.42 -1.89
CA LEU A 99 -5.55 -3.05 -1.99
C LEU A 99 -5.34 -2.71 -3.47
N VAL A 100 -5.95 -1.63 -3.93
CA VAL A 100 -5.87 -1.15 -5.31
C VAL A 100 -5.11 0.17 -5.31
N ILE A 101 -4.08 0.25 -6.15
CA ILE A 101 -3.30 1.46 -6.41
C ILE A 101 -3.44 1.75 -7.90
N ASN A 102 -4.18 2.80 -8.25
CA ASN A 102 -4.24 3.25 -9.63
C ASN A 102 -3.07 4.17 -9.92
N MET A 103 -2.30 3.82 -10.92
CA MET A 103 -1.10 4.50 -11.36
C MET A 103 -1.34 5.18 -12.70
N ILE A 104 -0.56 6.21 -12.99
CA ILE A 104 -0.57 6.94 -14.27
C ILE A 104 0.74 6.61 -14.99
N ASP A 105 0.63 6.10 -16.22
CA ASP A 105 1.78 5.80 -17.08
C ASP A 105 2.31 7.05 -17.82
N GLU A 106 3.36 6.86 -18.62
CA GLU A 106 3.96 7.92 -19.43
C GLU A 106 3.04 8.48 -20.54
N GLN A 107 1.98 7.75 -20.90
CA GLN A 107 0.98 8.15 -21.90
C GLN A 107 -0.29 8.74 -21.26
N ASP A 108 -0.22 9.12 -19.99
CA ASP A 108 -1.34 9.65 -19.20
C ASP A 108 -2.50 8.66 -19.04
N LYS A 109 -2.26 7.36 -19.21
CA LYS A 109 -3.27 6.32 -19.00
C LYS A 109 -3.20 5.76 -17.59
N GLN A 110 -4.38 5.46 -17.05
CA GLN A 110 -4.50 4.84 -15.74
C GLN A 110 -4.45 3.33 -15.86
N PHE A 111 -3.73 2.68 -14.96
CA PHE A 111 -3.74 1.23 -14.78
C PHE A 111 -3.70 0.88 -13.29
N SER A 112 -4.28 -0.25 -12.91
CA SER A 112 -4.39 -0.66 -11.51
C SER A 112 -3.33 -1.68 -11.15
N LEU A 113 -2.63 -1.44 -10.05
CA LEU A 113 -1.91 -2.48 -9.30
C LEU A 113 -2.81 -2.96 -8.17
N CYS A 114 -2.99 -4.28 -8.09
CA CYS A 114 -3.82 -4.92 -7.09
C CYS A 114 -2.94 -5.80 -6.20
N MET A 115 -3.04 -5.63 -4.89
CA MET A 115 -2.43 -6.52 -3.89
C MET A 115 -3.50 -7.32 -3.17
N SER A 116 -3.34 -8.63 -3.17
CA SER A 116 -4.20 -9.50 -2.38
C SER A 116 -3.88 -9.39 -0.87
N PRO A 117 -4.82 -9.74 0.02
CA PRO A 117 -4.62 -9.73 1.46
C PRO A 117 -3.31 -10.38 1.93
N ASP A 118 -2.92 -11.50 1.34
CA ASP A 118 -1.69 -12.23 1.66
C ASP A 118 -0.39 -11.48 1.28
N GLU A 119 -0.46 -10.49 0.38
CA GLU A 119 0.70 -9.69 0.00
C GLU A 119 0.96 -8.52 0.95
N TYR A 120 -0.10 -7.95 1.53
CA TYR A 120 0.00 -6.80 2.42
C TYR A 120 -0.28 -7.12 3.89
N ILE A 121 -0.64 -8.35 4.26
CA ILE A 121 -0.79 -8.77 5.66
C ILE A 121 0.33 -9.74 6.01
N LEU A 122 1.12 -9.39 7.02
CA LEU A 122 2.15 -10.25 7.58
C LEU A 122 1.57 -11.04 8.75
N GLU A 123 1.61 -12.35 8.65
CA GLU A 123 1.28 -13.24 9.76
C GLU A 123 2.51 -13.49 10.62
N SER A 124 2.37 -13.27 11.93
CA SER A 124 3.37 -13.58 12.95
C SER A 124 2.78 -14.61 13.90
N ILE A 125 3.51 -15.71 14.12
CA ILE A 125 3.12 -16.79 15.02
C ILE A 125 3.95 -16.67 16.29
N ASP A 126 3.28 -16.53 17.44
CA ASP A 126 3.96 -16.54 18.73
C ASP A 126 4.49 -17.96 19.01
N PRO A 127 5.80 -18.13 19.25
CA PRO A 127 6.40 -19.45 19.45
C PRO A 127 6.03 -20.10 20.79
N ILE A 128 5.49 -19.35 21.76
CA ILE A 128 5.18 -19.83 23.11
C ILE A 128 3.79 -20.46 23.15
N ASP A 129 2.78 -19.78 22.61
CA ASP A 129 1.37 -20.20 22.67
C ASP A 129 0.76 -20.56 21.31
N GLY A 130 1.48 -20.35 20.21
CA GLY A 130 1.02 -20.62 18.86
C GLY A 130 -0.05 -19.65 18.34
N SER A 131 -0.28 -18.53 19.05
CA SER A 131 -1.24 -17.52 18.62
C SER A 131 -0.76 -16.81 17.35
N THR A 132 -1.71 -16.49 16.46
CA THR A 132 -1.42 -15.83 15.18
C THR A 132 -1.87 -14.38 15.22
N THR A 133 -0.93 -13.51 14.84
CA THR A 133 -1.09 -12.07 14.84
C THR A 133 -0.86 -11.55 13.44
N CYS A 134 -1.79 -10.74 12.95
CA CYS A 134 -1.76 -10.15 11.63
C CYS A 134 -1.33 -8.69 11.73
N VAL A 135 -0.30 -8.33 10.96
CA VAL A 135 0.26 -6.99 10.89
C VAL A 135 0.11 -6.50 9.44
N PRO A 136 -0.75 -5.51 9.18
CA PRO A 136 -0.81 -4.85 7.89
C PRO A 136 0.54 -4.20 7.57
N SER A 137 1.05 -4.44 6.36
CA SER A 137 2.28 -3.88 5.81
C SER A 137 2.12 -2.41 5.39
N ILE A 138 1.36 -1.63 6.16
CA ILE A 138 1.15 -0.21 5.96
C ILE A 138 1.64 0.57 7.19
N GLN A 139 2.34 1.68 6.94
CA GLN A 139 2.88 2.54 7.99
C GLN A 139 2.48 4.00 7.72
N ARG A 140 2.23 4.75 8.79
CA ARG A 140 2.03 6.19 8.71
C ARG A 140 3.36 6.87 8.43
N GLY A 141 3.41 7.74 7.42
CA GLY A 141 4.59 8.56 7.12
C GLY A 141 4.24 9.95 6.65
N SER A 142 5.28 10.77 6.40
CA SER A 142 5.13 12.14 5.89
C SER A 142 4.94 12.20 4.36
N MET A 143 5.31 11.13 3.66
CA MET A 143 5.19 10.98 2.20
C MET A 143 4.75 9.56 1.86
N THR A 144 4.17 9.37 0.66
CA THR A 144 3.75 8.06 0.18
C THR A 144 4.92 7.31 -0.47
N PHE A 145 5.28 6.16 0.09
CA PHE A 145 6.25 5.20 -0.44
C PHE A 145 5.54 3.89 -0.75
N MET A 146 5.81 3.35 -1.93
CA MET A 146 5.32 2.06 -2.34
C MET A 146 6.45 1.04 -2.29
N ARG A 147 6.18 -0.09 -1.65
CA ARG A 147 7.02 -1.27 -1.74
C ARG A 147 7.14 -1.66 -3.21
N SER A 148 8.34 -1.95 -3.69
CA SER A 148 8.51 -2.47 -5.05
C SER A 148 7.83 -3.84 -5.16
N PHE A 149 6.92 -3.99 -6.12
CA PHE A 149 6.48 -5.32 -6.56
C PHE A 149 7.61 -5.94 -7.37
N TYR A 150 7.61 -7.27 -7.51
CA TYR A 150 8.50 -7.94 -8.45
C TYR A 150 8.10 -7.49 -9.86
N VAL A 151 8.75 -6.46 -10.37
CA VAL A 151 8.58 -5.97 -11.74
C VAL A 151 9.74 -6.53 -12.54
N ASN A 152 9.45 -7.38 -13.53
CA ASN A 152 10.48 -7.73 -14.51
C ASN A 152 10.89 -6.44 -15.24
N PHE A 153 12.18 -6.12 -15.16
CA PHE A 153 12.85 -5.12 -15.99
C PHE A 153 13.10 -5.69 -17.38
#